data_AF-A0A139WG96-F1
#
_entry.id   AF-A0A139WG96-F1
#
_cell.length_a   1.000
_cell.length_b   1.000
_cell.length_c   1.000
_cell.angle_alpha   90.00
_cell.angle_beta   90.00
_cell.angle_gamma   90.00
#
_symmetry.space_group_name_H-M   'P 1'
#
loop_
_entity.id
_entity.type
_entity.pdbx_description
1 polymer ?
#
loop_
_entity_poly.entity_id
_entity_poly.type
_entity_poly.pdbx_seq_one_letter_code
_entity_poly.pdbx_strand_id
1 'polypeptide(L)'
;MGYGLGAAIGLFSSSVGPTATNVEQQTARQVFQEMKSTTLSYAKNFAMIGALFSAVECSIETMRGKSDWKNGTYAGAVTGGLIGLRAGVKAGVLGAAGFAAFSTAIDYYMHSRF
;
A
#
# COMPACT_ATOMS: atom_id res chain seq x y z
N MET A 1 -5.12 7.69 -6.84
CA MET A 1 -5.39 7.95 -5.41
C MET A 1 -4.26 7.49 -4.48
N GLY A 2 -3.62 6.32 -4.70
CA GLY A 2 -2.55 5.81 -3.83
C GLY A 2 -1.35 6.76 -3.60
N TYR A 3 -0.91 7.51 -4.63
CA TYR A 3 0.21 8.44 -4.49
C TYR A 3 -0.07 9.59 -3.50
N GLY A 4 -1.26 10.19 -3.57
CA GLY A 4 -1.65 11.29 -2.69
C GLY A 4 -1.80 10.84 -1.23
N LEU A 5 -2.41 9.66 -1.03
CA LEU A 5 -2.55 9.05 0.30
C LEU A 5 -1.18 8.67 0.89
N GLY A 6 -0.29 8.10 0.08
CA GLY A 6 1.08 7.78 0.51
C GLY A 6 1.93 9.02 0.81
N ALA A 7 1.72 10.12 0.09
CA ALA A 7 2.37 11.40 0.41
C ALA A 7 1.87 11.98 1.75
N ALA A 8 0.55 11.95 2.00
CA ALA A 8 -0.01 12.41 3.27
C ALA A 8 0.49 11.57 4.46
N ILE A 9 0.49 10.24 4.32
CA ILE A 9 1.02 9.33 5.34
C ILE A 9 2.53 9.53 5.53
N GLY A 10 3.29 9.70 4.45
CA GLY A 10 4.73 9.95 4.50
C GLY A 10 5.09 11.26 5.23
N LEU A 11 4.35 12.34 4.95
CA LEU A 11 4.48 13.63 5.64
C LEU A 11 4.13 13.51 7.12
N PHE A 12 2.99 12.87 7.43
CA PHE A 12 2.57 12.65 8.81
C PHE A 12 3.59 11.80 9.57
N SER A 13 4.01 10.67 9.03
CA SER A 13 5.01 9.80 9.64
C SER A 13 6.36 10.48 9.85
N SER A 14 6.75 11.39 8.95
CA SER A 14 7.97 12.19 9.11
C SER A 14 7.83 13.29 10.16
N SER A 15 6.60 13.70 10.49
CA SER A 15 6.31 14.69 11.53
C SER A 15 6.18 14.10 12.94
N VAL A 16 5.79 12.82 13.05
CA VAL A 16 5.61 12.12 14.35
C VAL A 16 6.70 11.08 14.64
N GLY A 17 7.51 10.71 13.64
CA GLY A 17 8.59 9.75 13.79
C GLY A 17 9.82 10.37 14.46
N PRO A 18 10.56 9.61 15.29
CA PRO A 18 11.81 10.09 15.86
C PRO A 18 12.84 10.13 14.72
N THR A 19 13.12 11.32 14.20
CA THR A 19 14.26 11.55 13.32
C THR A 19 15.51 11.16 14.08
N ALA A 20 16.27 10.21 13.51
CA ALA A 20 17.63 9.80 13.85
C ALA A 20 18.21 10.26 15.20
N THR A 21 18.68 9.28 15.97
CA THR A 21 19.38 9.31 17.26
C THR A 21 20.66 10.15 17.34
N ASN A 22 20.88 11.17 16.50
CA ASN A 22 22.00 12.12 16.63
C ASN A 22 21.50 13.54 16.35
N VAL A 23 21.08 14.18 17.44
CA VAL A 23 20.67 15.59 17.51
C VAL A 23 21.90 16.49 17.47
N GLU A 24 22.71 16.40 16.42
CA GLU A 24 23.77 17.37 16.14
C GLU A 24 23.46 18.04 14.81
N GLN A 25 22.70 19.14 14.90
CA GLN A 25 22.46 20.13 13.84
C GLN A 25 22.22 19.59 12.42
N GLN A 26 21.20 18.74 12.22
CA GLN A 26 20.66 18.62 10.85
C GLN A 26 20.04 19.96 10.46
N THR A 27 20.68 20.67 9.54
CA THR A 27 20.20 21.94 8.98
C THR A 27 18.77 21.75 8.46
N ALA A 28 17.88 22.73 8.65
CA ALA A 28 16.46 22.65 8.23
C ALA A 28 16.28 22.23 6.75
N ARG A 29 17.25 22.55 5.89
CA ARG A 29 17.30 22.08 4.49
C ARG A 29 17.53 20.57 4.35
N GLN A 30 18.38 20.01 5.19
CA GLN A 30 18.73 18.59 5.18
C GLN A 30 17.56 17.75 5.72
N VAL A 31 16.91 18.23 6.79
CA VAL A 31 15.65 17.65 7.28
C VAL A 31 14.56 17.72 6.20
N PHE A 32 14.38 18.87 5.54
CA PHE A 32 13.40 18.99 4.47
C PHE A 32 13.72 18.08 3.26
N GLN A 33 15.01 17.89 2.93
CA GLN A 33 15.43 16.95 1.89
C GLN A 33 15.17 15.49 2.27
N GLU A 34 15.44 15.09 3.51
CA GLU A 34 15.11 13.75 4.02
C GLU A 34 13.61 13.51 4.06
N MET A 35 12.83 14.49 4.56
CA MET A 35 11.37 14.44 4.57
C MET A 35 10.80 14.30 3.16
N LYS A 36 11.32 15.06 2.20
CA LYS A 36 10.90 14.98 0.79
C LYS A 36 11.25 13.62 0.20
N SER A 37 12.48 13.14 0.39
CA SER A 37 12.92 11.84 -0.15
C SER A 37 12.07 10.69 0.40
N THR A 38 11.86 10.69 1.71
CA THR A 38 11.09 9.67 2.44
C THR A 38 9.62 9.71 2.04
N THR A 39 9.00 10.90 2.04
CA THR A 39 7.61 11.09 1.61
C THR A 39 7.40 10.63 0.16
N LEU A 40 8.31 10.98 -0.75
CA LEU A 40 8.23 10.56 -2.15
C LEU A 40 8.40 9.05 -2.30
N SER A 41 9.25 8.43 -1.48
CA SER A 41 9.39 6.97 -1.45
C SER A 41 8.09 6.30 -1.01
N TYR A 42 7.47 6.75 0.08
CA TYR A 42 6.17 6.22 0.51
C TYR A 42 5.09 6.44 -0.55
N ALA A 43 4.97 7.64 -1.10
CA ALA A 43 4.02 7.97 -2.15
C ALA A 43 4.15 7.03 -3.36
N LYS A 44 5.38 6.75 -3.82
CA LYS A 44 5.64 5.80 -4.92
C LYS A 44 5.21 4.37 -4.59
N ASN A 45 5.53 3.88 -3.39
CA ASN A 45 5.14 2.52 -2.97
C ASN A 45 3.61 2.37 -2.90
N PHE A 46 2.92 3.32 -2.27
CA PHE A 46 1.44 3.30 -2.20
C PHE A 46 0.78 3.48 -3.57
N ALA A 47 1.39 4.27 -4.46
CA ALA A 47 0.92 4.38 -5.83
C ALA A 47 1.04 3.05 -6.59
N MET A 48 2.18 2.35 -6.47
CA MET A 48 2.39 1.05 -7.10
C MET A 48 1.42 0.00 -6.59
N ILE A 49 1.23 -0.10 -5.26
CA ILE A 49 0.28 -1.05 -4.66
C ILE A 49 -1.13 -0.80 -5.19
N GLY A 50 -1.60 0.46 -5.15
CA GLY A 50 -2.93 0.82 -5.62
C GLY A 50 -3.12 0.57 -7.13
N ALA A 51 -2.11 0.86 -7.94
CA ALA A 51 -2.17 0.59 -9.38
C ALA A 51 -2.22 -0.92 -9.68
N LEU A 52 -1.42 -1.73 -8.98
CA LEU A 52 -1.43 -3.18 -9.13
C LEU A 52 -2.76 -3.78 -8.68
N PHE A 53 -3.31 -3.32 -7.56
CA PHE A 53 -4.60 -3.80 -7.07
C PHE A 53 -5.71 -3.55 -8.09
N SER A 54 -5.88 -2.31 -8.55
CA SER A 54 -6.92 -1.97 -9.52
C SER A 54 -6.70 -2.65 -10.87
N ALA A 55 -5.45 -2.79 -11.34
CA ALA A 55 -5.17 -3.49 -12.59
C ALA A 55 -5.56 -4.98 -12.51
N VAL A 56 -5.22 -5.64 -11.41
CA VAL A 56 -5.57 -7.05 -11.19
C VAL A 56 -7.07 -7.20 -11.03
N GLU A 57 -7.72 -6.37 -10.23
CA GLU A 57 -9.16 -6.39 -10.03
C GLU A 57 -9.92 -6.22 -11.36
N CYS A 58 -9.60 -5.18 -12.14
CA CYS A 58 -10.19 -4.95 -13.46
C CYS A 58 -9.95 -6.13 -14.41
N SER A 59 -8.76 -6.75 -14.38
CA SER A 59 -8.47 -7.92 -15.22
C SER A 59 -9.31 -9.14 -14.83
N ILE A 60 -9.45 -9.42 -13.53
CA ILE A 60 -10.26 -10.54 -13.03
C ILE A 60 -11.75 -10.29 -13.33
N GLU A 61 -12.22 -9.06 -13.17
CA GLU A 61 -13.60 -8.67 -13.49
C GLU A 61 -13.89 -8.86 -14.97
N THR A 62 -12.98 -8.40 -15.84
CA THR A 62 -13.10 -8.59 -17.30
C THR A 62 -13.13 -10.07 -17.68
N MET A 63 -12.30 -10.91 -17.04
CA MET A 63 -12.27 -12.35 -17.32
C MET A 63 -13.50 -13.10 -16.80
N ARG A 64 -14.06 -12.72 -15.66
CA ARG A 64 -15.20 -13.42 -15.02
C ARG A 64 -16.56 -12.84 -15.40
N GLY A 65 -16.61 -11.61 -15.92
CA GLY A 65 -17.85 -10.90 -16.25
C GLY A 65 -18.75 -10.66 -15.04
N LYS A 66 -18.21 -10.72 -13.82
CA LYS A 66 -18.94 -10.53 -12.56
C LYS A 66 -18.13 -9.65 -11.62
N SER A 67 -18.79 -8.65 -11.06
CA SER A 67 -18.26 -7.78 -10.02
C SER A 67 -18.85 -8.24 -8.68
N ASP A 68 -18.05 -8.92 -7.87
CA ASP A 68 -18.41 -9.45 -6.55
C ASP A 68 -17.29 -9.16 -5.55
N TRP A 69 -17.58 -9.18 -4.25
CA TRP A 69 -16.60 -9.04 -3.15
C TRP A 69 -15.41 -10.03 -3.23
N LYS A 70 -15.58 -11.14 -3.94
CA LYS A 70 -14.50 -12.11 -4.18
C LYS A 70 -13.41 -11.53 -5.07
N ASN A 71 -13.74 -10.62 -5.98
CA ASN A 71 -12.76 -10.00 -6.87
C ASN A 71 -11.74 -9.17 -6.10
N GLY A 72 -12.17 -8.37 -5.11
CA GLY A 72 -11.26 -7.62 -4.24
C GLY A 72 -10.36 -8.54 -3.40
N THR A 73 -10.89 -9.67 -2.95
CA THR A 73 -10.10 -10.70 -2.24
C THR A 73 -9.00 -11.30 -3.12
N TYR A 74 -9.34 -11.72 -4.35
CA TYR A 74 -8.37 -12.29 -5.28
C TYR A 74 -7.35 -11.25 -5.74
N ALA A 75 -7.79 -10.02 -6.02
CA ALA A 75 -6.90 -8.92 -6.37
C ALA A 75 -5.93 -8.63 -5.21
N GLY A 76 -6.43 -8.53 -3.98
CA GLY A 76 -5.61 -8.36 -2.78
C GLY A 76 -4.58 -9.48 -2.61
N ALA A 77 -5.01 -10.74 -2.70
CA ALA A 77 -4.13 -11.90 -2.59
C ALA A 77 -3.01 -11.89 -3.65
N VAL A 78 -3.36 -11.61 -4.90
CA VAL A 78 -2.41 -11.58 -6.02
C VAL A 78 -1.46 -10.40 -5.89
N THR A 79 -1.95 -9.19 -5.61
CA THR A 79 -1.11 -8.01 -5.43
C THR A 79 -0.17 -8.14 -4.23
N GLY A 80 -0.70 -8.57 -3.07
CA GLY A 80 0.10 -8.79 -1.86
C GLY A 80 1.10 -9.94 -2.00
N GLY A 81 0.71 -11.01 -2.70
CA GLY A 81 1.59 -12.11 -3.06
C GLY A 81 2.71 -11.66 -3.98
N LEU A 82 2.40 -10.98 -5.08
CA LEU A 82 3.40 -10.52 -6.06
C LEU A 82 4.44 -9.59 -5.44
N ILE A 83 4.00 -8.67 -4.59
CA ILE A 83 4.89 -7.72 -3.92
C ILE A 83 5.70 -8.43 -2.82
N GLY A 84 5.05 -9.29 -2.02
CA GLY A 84 5.70 -10.05 -0.95
C GLY A 84 6.72 -11.06 -1.48
N LEU A 85 6.50 -11.64 -2.66
CA LEU A 85 7.43 -12.58 -3.31
C LEU A 85 8.79 -11.93 -3.59
N ARG A 86 8.86 -10.61 -3.80
CA ARG A 86 10.13 -9.89 -3.93
C ARG A 86 11.00 -9.96 -2.66
N ALA A 87 10.39 -10.11 -1.49
CA ALA A 87 11.06 -10.31 -0.21
C ALA A 87 11.23 -11.79 0.16
N GLY A 88 10.78 -12.72 -0.69
CA GLY A 88 10.90 -14.17 -0.52
C GLY A 88 9.55 -14.91 -0.46
N VAL A 89 9.59 -16.23 -0.62
CA VAL A 89 8.36 -17.06 -0.70
C VAL A 89 7.52 -16.98 0.58
N LYS A 90 8.15 -17.01 1.76
CA LYS A 90 7.44 -16.87 3.04
C LYS A 90 6.74 -15.51 3.17
N ALA A 91 7.42 -14.44 2.76
CA ALA A 91 6.85 -13.09 2.74
C ALA A 91 5.74 -12.96 1.69
N GLY A 92 5.84 -13.65 0.55
CA GLY A 92 4.80 -13.74 -0.46
C GLY A 92 3.53 -14.41 0.06
N VAL A 93 3.64 -15.56 0.73
CA VAL A 93 2.47 -16.26 1.30
C VAL A 93 1.83 -15.43 2.42
N LEU A 94 2.64 -14.85 3.31
CA LEU A 94 2.14 -13.98 4.38
C LEU A 94 1.48 -12.71 3.80
N GLY A 95 2.10 -12.11 2.79
CA GLY A 95 1.59 -10.93 2.09
C GLY A 95 0.28 -11.22 1.35
N ALA A 96 0.19 -12.35 0.66
CA ALA A 96 -1.04 -12.80 0.01
C ALA A 96 -2.17 -13.00 1.04
N ALA A 97 -1.89 -13.69 2.15
CA ALA A 97 -2.88 -13.92 3.20
C ALA A 97 -3.33 -12.60 3.86
N GLY A 98 -2.39 -11.71 4.18
CA GLY A 98 -2.68 -10.41 4.81
C GLY A 98 -3.50 -9.48 3.92
N PHE A 99 -3.10 -9.34 2.64
CA PHE A 99 -3.85 -8.51 1.70
C PHE A 99 -5.20 -9.12 1.34
N ALA A 100 -5.32 -10.45 1.23
CA ALA A 100 -6.61 -11.11 1.04
C ALA A 100 -7.56 -10.83 2.22
N ALA A 101 -7.07 -11.01 3.45
CA ALA A 101 -7.86 -10.76 4.66
C ALA A 101 -8.27 -9.28 4.76
N PHE A 102 -7.35 -8.35 4.52
CA PHE A 102 -7.66 -6.92 4.55
C PHE A 102 -8.69 -6.54 3.48
N SER A 103 -8.51 -6.98 2.23
CA SER A 103 -9.47 -6.72 1.16
C SER A 103 -10.84 -7.30 1.46
N THR A 104 -10.93 -8.55 1.97
CA THR A 104 -12.22 -9.14 2.38
C THR A 104 -12.91 -8.33 3.46
N ALA A 105 -12.17 -7.82 4.44
CA ALA A 105 -12.74 -7.06 5.54
C ALA A 105 -13.28 -5.71 5.06
N ILE A 106 -12.56 -5.03 4.15
CA ILE A 106 -13.00 -3.77 3.56
C ILE A 106 -14.23 -3.99 2.67
N ASP A 107 -14.20 -4.99 1.78
CA ASP A 107 -15.34 -5.31 0.91
C ASP A 107 -16.58 -5.70 1.73
N TYR A 108 -16.41 -6.52 2.77
CA TYR A 108 -17.49 -6.89 3.67
C TYR A 108 -18.06 -5.67 4.42
N TYR A 109 -17.20 -4.80 4.95
CA TYR A 109 -17.64 -3.59 5.63
C TYR A 109 -18.41 -2.66 4.68
N MET A 110 -17.89 -2.45 3.47
CA MET A 110 -18.48 -1.54 2.49
C MET A 110 -19.82 -2.06 1.95
N HIS A 111 -19.96 -3.38 1.76
CA HIS A 111 -21.21 -4.04 1.36
C HIS A 111 -22.22 -4.23 2.51
N SER A 112 -21.79 -4.15 3.77
CA SER A 112 -22.70 -4.21 4.93
C SER A 112 -23.32 -2.86 5.29
N ARG A 113 -22.72 -1.76 4.81
CA ARG A 113 -23.11 -0.38 5.12
C ARG A 113 -23.93 0.30 4.02
N PHE A 114 -24.06 -0.33 2.85
CA PHE A 114 -24.88 0.08 1.71
C PHE A 114 -25.66 -1.13 1.20
#